data_AF-A0A0A9Z8C1-F1
#
_entry.id   AF-A0A0A9Z8C1-F1
#
_cell.length_a   1.000
_cell.length_b   1.000
_cell.length_c   1.000
_cell.angle_alpha   90.00
_cell.angle_beta   90.00
_cell.angle_gamma   90.00
#
_symmetry.space_group_name_H-M   'P 1'
#
loop_
_entity.id
_entity.type
_entity.pdbx_description
1 polymer ?
#
loop_
_entity_poly.entity_id
_entity_poly.type
_entity_poly.pdbx_seq_one_letter_code
_entity_poly.pdbx_strand_id
1 'polypeptide(L)'
;MCFQRTIIRFLHPGYSKIANFFISIQVSTYVLTALFTLLPFLAFNCPNCPKSYKRRDHLKRHYIYECGVERKFGCEFCSYRGKHKAHIISHYVHKHQFQYQHRSYFKRK
;
A
#
# COMPACT_ATOMS: atom_id res chain seq x y z
N MET A 1 47.47 11.46 -43.45
CA MET A 1 46.32 11.78 -44.31
C MET A 1 45.11 12.02 -43.41
N CYS A 2 44.85 13.29 -43.06
CA CYS A 2 43.76 13.72 -42.20
C CYS A 2 42.42 13.66 -42.94
N PHE A 3 41.40 13.07 -42.33
CA PHE A 3 40.03 13.09 -42.83
C PHE A 3 39.20 14.14 -42.06
N GLN A 4 38.64 15.09 -42.82
CA GLN A 4 37.39 15.87 -42.62
C GLN A 4 37.28 16.77 -41.38
N ARG A 5 37.31 18.11 -41.55
CA ARG A 5 36.23 19.04 -42.01
C ARG A 5 35.26 19.47 -40.88
N THR A 6 35.52 20.69 -40.42
CA THR A 6 34.58 21.79 -40.10
C THR A 6 33.62 21.63 -38.92
N ILE A 7 33.97 22.35 -37.84
CA ILE A 7 33.14 22.65 -36.67
C ILE A 7 31.85 23.37 -37.11
N ILE A 8 30.71 22.82 -36.70
CA ILE A 8 29.37 23.34 -36.91
C ILE A 8 29.21 24.68 -36.18
N ARG A 9 29.01 25.76 -36.94
CA ARG A 9 28.42 27.02 -36.45
C ARG A 9 26.91 26.90 -36.52
N PHE A 10 26.24 26.68 -35.39
CA PHE A 10 24.83 27.05 -35.22
C PHE A 10 24.62 27.60 -33.80
N LEU A 11 24.95 28.88 -33.62
CA LEU A 11 24.36 29.71 -32.57
C LEU A 11 23.12 30.36 -33.20
N HIS A 12 21.92 29.85 -32.90
CA HIS A 12 20.66 30.53 -33.23
C HIS A 12 20.08 31.20 -31.97
N PRO A 13 19.82 32.52 -31.98
CA PRO A 13 19.04 33.21 -30.98
C PRO A 13 17.56 33.08 -31.35
N GLY A 14 16.78 32.31 -30.59
CA GLY A 14 15.36 32.10 -30.88
C GLY A 14 14.79 30.81 -30.30
N TYR A 15 15.06 30.54 -29.02
CA TYR A 15 14.57 29.35 -28.34
C TYR A 15 13.07 29.53 -28.02
N SER A 16 12.21 28.79 -28.72
CA SER A 16 10.77 29.01 -28.79
C SER A 16 10.01 28.42 -27.58
N LYS A 17 8.93 29.10 -27.14
CA LYS A 17 8.01 28.68 -26.04
C LYS A 17 7.50 27.24 -26.18
N ILE A 18 7.51 26.71 -27.40
CA ILE A 18 7.07 25.37 -27.79
C ILE A 18 8.00 24.29 -27.25
N ALA A 19 9.33 24.53 -27.19
CA ALA A 19 10.28 23.57 -26.60
C ALA A 19 10.00 23.34 -25.10
N ASN A 20 9.61 24.39 -24.36
CA ASN A 20 9.23 24.29 -22.95
C ASN A 20 7.91 23.52 -22.74
N PHE A 21 7.00 23.55 -23.71
CA PHE A 21 5.75 22.77 -23.71
C PHE A 21 6.00 21.27 -23.96
N PHE A 22 6.90 20.93 -24.89
CA PHE A 22 7.29 19.53 -25.10
C PHE A 22 8.09 18.97 -23.91
N ILE A 23 8.94 19.79 -23.29
CA ILE A 23 9.67 19.42 -22.06
C ILE A 23 8.69 19.19 -20.90
N SER A 24 7.66 20.02 -20.74
CA SER A 24 6.70 19.86 -19.64
C SER A 24 5.82 18.61 -19.79
N ILE A 25 5.40 18.27 -21.02
CA ILE A 25 4.68 17.03 -21.30
C ILE A 25 5.56 15.82 -21.00
N GLN A 26 6.81 15.82 -21.49
CA GLN A 26 7.73 14.70 -21.30
C GLN A 26 8.09 14.48 -19.83
N VAL A 27 8.34 15.56 -19.07
CA VAL A 27 8.57 15.49 -17.63
C VAL A 27 7.32 15.01 -16.90
N SER A 28 6.13 15.48 -17.27
CA SER A 28 4.87 15.03 -16.65
C SER A 28 4.61 13.55 -16.90
N THR A 29 4.81 13.05 -18.12
CA THR A 29 4.66 11.63 -18.42
C THR A 29 5.70 10.79 -17.69
N TYR A 30 6.95 11.25 -17.57
CA TYR A 30 8.00 10.53 -16.84
C TYR A 30 7.72 10.48 -15.34
N VAL A 31 7.19 11.56 -14.76
CA VAL A 31 6.76 11.62 -13.36
C VAL A 31 5.56 10.69 -13.13
N LEU A 32 4.56 10.70 -14.02
CA LEU A 32 3.39 9.82 -13.91
C LEU A 32 3.75 8.35 -14.08
N THR A 33 4.62 7.99 -15.02
CA THR A 33 5.10 6.60 -15.19
C THR A 33 5.99 6.16 -14.03
N ALA A 34 6.87 7.03 -13.53
CA ALA A 34 7.67 6.77 -12.32
C ALA A 34 6.77 6.58 -11.08
N LEU A 35 5.73 7.39 -10.90
CA LEU A 35 4.77 7.19 -9.81
C LEU A 35 4.00 5.87 -9.98
N PHE A 36 3.52 5.56 -11.18
CA PHE A 36 2.80 4.32 -11.45
C PHE A 36 3.67 3.06 -11.24
N THR A 37 4.97 3.14 -11.53
CA THR A 37 5.90 2.00 -11.43
C THR A 37 6.59 1.88 -10.06
N LEU A 38 6.86 2.98 -9.36
CA LEU A 38 7.57 2.99 -8.07
C LEU A 38 6.62 2.94 -6.86
N LEU A 39 5.39 3.44 -6.96
CA LEU A 39 4.38 3.37 -5.90
C LEU A 39 4.09 1.92 -5.44
N PRO A 40 3.99 0.92 -6.35
CA PRO A 40 3.86 -0.49 -5.98
C PRO A 40 5.09 -1.05 -5.26
N PHE A 41 6.29 -0.48 -5.48
CA PHE A 41 7.55 -0.97 -4.92
C PHE A 41 7.81 -0.46 -3.50
N LEU A 42 7.14 0.63 -3.10
CA LEU A 42 7.19 1.17 -1.73
C LEU A 42 6.24 0.45 -0.76
N ALA A 43 5.41 -0.47 -1.25
CA ALA A 43 4.42 -1.20 -0.47
C ALA A 43 4.55 -2.71 -0.65
N PHE A 44 4.12 -3.44 0.38
CA PHE A 44 3.99 -4.88 0.37
C PHE A 44 2.55 -5.26 -0.04
N ASN A 45 2.41 -5.75 -1.27
CA ASN A 45 1.11 -6.09 -1.87
C ASN A 45 0.67 -7.52 -1.51
N CYS A 46 -0.63 -7.70 -1.32
CA CYS A 46 -1.22 -9.03 -1.17
C CYS A 46 -1.38 -9.70 -2.54
N PRO A 47 -0.99 -10.98 -2.71
CA PRO A 47 -1.14 -11.67 -3.99
C PRO A 47 -2.61 -12.03 -4.31
N ASN A 48 -3.48 -12.10 -3.29
CA ASN A 48 -4.84 -12.61 -3.43
C ASN A 48 -5.91 -11.51 -3.46
N CYS A 49 -5.52 -10.24 -3.27
CA CYS A 49 -6.45 -9.11 -3.26
C CYS A 49 -5.72 -7.78 -3.51
N PRO A 50 -6.41 -6.68 -3.88
CA PRO A 50 -5.77 -5.41 -4.23
C PRO A 50 -5.22 -4.61 -3.03
N LYS A 51 -5.11 -5.19 -1.83
CA LYS A 51 -4.62 -4.49 -0.64
C LYS A 51 -3.09 -4.46 -0.59
N SER A 52 -2.56 -3.32 -0.17
CA SER A 52 -1.14 -3.09 0.04
C SER A 52 -0.86 -2.51 1.43
N TYR A 53 0.35 -2.75 1.94
CA TYR A 53 0.76 -2.38 3.29
C TYR A 53 2.14 -1.75 3.28
N LYS A 54 2.35 -0.70 4.07
CA LYS A 54 3.69 -0.08 4.23
C LYS A 54 4.70 -1.00 4.93
N ARG A 55 4.21 -2.00 5.69
CA ARG A 55 5.03 -2.90 6.51
C ARG A 55 4.76 -4.35 6.18
N ARG A 56 5.83 -5.15 6.10
CA ARG A 56 5.76 -6.59 5.81
C ARG A 56 4.97 -7.37 6.88
N ASP A 57 5.08 -7.02 8.15
CA ASP A 57 4.34 -7.71 9.23
C ASP A 57 2.82 -7.48 9.13
N HIS A 58 2.39 -6.32 8.63
CA HIS A 58 0.99 -6.03 8.39
C HIS A 58 0.44 -6.84 7.22
N LEU A 59 1.20 -6.94 6.12
CA LEU A 59 0.85 -7.82 5.00
C LEU A 59 0.73 -9.28 5.48
N LYS A 60 1.70 -9.76 6.26
CA LYS A 60 1.68 -11.14 6.78
C LYS A 60 0.42 -11.39 7.63
N ARG A 61 0.06 -10.46 8.52
CA ARG A 61 -1.14 -10.57 9.34
C ARG A 61 -2.41 -10.60 8.48
N HIS A 62 -2.51 -9.69 7.52
CA HIS A 62 -3.61 -9.65 6.57
C HIS A 62 -3.77 -10.96 5.81
N TYR A 63 -2.68 -11.48 5.26
CA TYR A 63 -2.68 -12.72 4.50
C TYR A 63 -3.17 -13.92 5.34
N ILE A 64 -2.75 -14.02 6.60
CA ILE A 64 -3.08 -15.16 7.47
C ILE A 64 -4.49 -15.08 8.06
N TYR A 65 -4.96 -13.88 8.42
CA TYR A 65 -6.16 -13.72 9.26
C TYR A 65 -7.31 -12.96 8.60
N GLU A 66 -7.07 -12.30 7.47
CA GLU A 66 -8.07 -11.40 6.89
C GLU A 66 -8.44 -11.72 5.45
N CYS A 67 -7.46 -12.10 4.62
CA CYS A 67 -7.63 -12.29 3.19
C CYS A 67 -8.37 -13.59 2.88
N GLY A 68 -9.65 -13.49 2.55
CA GLY A 68 -10.50 -14.67 2.31
C GLY A 68 -10.74 -15.53 3.56
N VAL A 69 -10.35 -15.04 4.74
CA VAL A 69 -10.51 -15.76 6.00
C VAL A 69 -11.73 -15.23 6.74
N GLU A 70 -12.64 -16.15 7.07
CA GLU A 70 -13.82 -15.85 7.87
C GLU A 70 -13.46 -15.50 9.32
N ARG A 71 -14.39 -14.83 10.00
CA ARG A 71 -14.21 -14.37 11.38
C ARG A 71 -14.22 -15.57 12.34
N LYS A 72 -13.04 -15.88 12.90
CA LYS A 72 -12.82 -17.07 13.75
C LYS A 72 -13.23 -16.87 15.20
N PHE A 73 -13.19 -15.63 15.70
CA PHE A 73 -13.42 -15.37 17.12
C PHE A 73 -14.85 -14.88 17.32
N GLY A 74 -15.71 -15.70 17.94
CA GLY A 74 -17.09 -15.33 18.26
C GLY A 74 -17.18 -14.69 19.65
N CYS A 75 -18.16 -13.79 19.81
CA CYS A 75 -18.66 -13.37 21.11
C CYS A 75 -19.62 -14.44 21.65
N GLU A 76 -19.57 -14.74 22.94
CA GLU A 76 -20.49 -15.69 23.59
C GLU A 76 -21.84 -15.06 23.96
N PHE A 77 -21.89 -13.72 24.05
CA PHE A 77 -23.07 -12.99 24.52
C PHE A 77 -23.88 -12.36 23.38
N CYS A 78 -23.38 -12.36 22.15
CA CYS A 78 -24.09 -11.84 20.99
C CYS A 78 -23.55 -12.43 19.67
N SER A 79 -24.17 -12.10 18.54
CA SER A 79 -23.78 -12.59 17.22
C SER A 79 -22.51 -11.97 16.65
N TYR A 80 -21.85 -11.06 17.38
CA TYR A 80 -20.62 -10.42 16.91
C TYR A 80 -19.48 -11.42 16.76
N ARG A 81 -18.73 -11.30 15.66
CA ARG A 81 -17.51 -12.06 15.41
C ARG A 81 -16.38 -11.10 15.03
N GLY A 82 -15.16 -11.41 15.46
CA GLY A 82 -13.93 -10.68 15.18
C GLY A 82 -12.96 -11.51 14.34
N LYS A 83 -12.14 -10.82 13.55
CA LYS A 83 -11.01 -11.44 12.83
C LYS A 83 -9.81 -11.71 13.74
N HIS A 84 -9.63 -10.90 14.79
CA HIS A 84 -8.53 -11.00 15.75
C HIS A 84 -9.06 -11.05 17.18
N LYS A 85 -8.30 -11.68 18.08
CA LYS A 85 -8.61 -11.73 19.53
C LYS A 85 -8.76 -10.33 20.14
N ALA A 86 -7.89 -9.40 19.76
CA ALA A 86 -7.95 -8.01 20.24
C ALA A 86 -9.29 -7.34 19.92
N HIS A 87 -9.92 -7.67 18.78
CA HIS A 87 -11.23 -7.11 18.42
C HIS A 87 -12.34 -7.66 19.31
N ILE A 88 -12.29 -8.94 19.69
CA ILE A 88 -13.26 -9.53 20.62
C ILE A 88 -13.06 -8.99 22.04
N ILE A 89 -11.82 -8.82 22.49
CA ILE A 89 -11.50 -8.19 23.77
C ILE A 89 -12.09 -6.77 23.82
N SER A 90 -11.79 -5.94 22.81
CA SER A 90 -12.34 -4.59 22.73
C SER A 90 -13.87 -4.62 22.68
N HIS A 91 -14.47 -5.52 21.90
CA HIS A 91 -15.92 -5.69 21.86
C HIS A 91 -16.50 -5.99 23.25
N TYR A 92 -15.92 -6.92 24.00
CA TYR A 92 -16.37 -7.22 25.37
C TYR A 92 -16.27 -6.00 26.28
N VAL A 93 -15.16 -5.27 26.23
CA VAL A 93 -14.96 -4.06 27.04
C VAL A 93 -15.95 -2.94 26.70
N HIS A 94 -16.48 -2.87 25.48
CA HIS A 94 -17.40 -1.79 25.10
C HIS A 94 -18.87 -2.19 25.09
N LYS A 95 -19.18 -3.48 24.89
CA LYS A 95 -20.56 -3.98 24.73
C LYS A 95 -21.00 -4.90 25.86
N HIS A 96 -20.07 -5.44 26.63
CA HIS A 96 -20.30 -6.45 27.67
C HIS A 96 -19.40 -6.21 28.89
N GLN A 97 -19.25 -4.94 29.32
CA GLN A 97 -18.32 -4.49 30.36
C GLN A 97 -18.28 -5.39 31.61
N PHE A 98 -19.46 -5.78 32.10
CA PHE A 98 -19.61 -6.61 33.30
C PHE A 98 -19.30 -8.10 33.08
N GLN A 99 -19.28 -8.55 31.83
CA GLN A 99 -19.03 -9.95 31.45
C GLN A 99 -17.58 -10.19 31.03
N TYR A 100 -16.78 -9.12 30.84
CA TYR A 100 -15.35 -9.19 30.58
C TYR A 100 -14.55 -9.47 31.86
N GLN A 101 -14.80 -10.62 32.50
CA GLN A 101 -13.97 -11.08 33.62
C GLN A 101 -12.83 -11.96 33.09
N HIS A 102 -11.60 -11.49 33.32
CA HIS A 102 -10.33 -11.86 32.72
C HIS A 102 -9.80 -13.28 33.03
N ARG A 103 -10.64 -14.33 33.08
CA ARG A 103 -10.18 -15.69 33.50
C ARG A 103 -10.54 -16.89 32.62
N SER A 104 -11.54 -16.82 31.74
CA SER A 104 -12.05 -18.03 31.05
C SER A 104 -11.60 -18.18 29.59
N TYR A 105 -11.26 -17.09 28.87
CA TYR A 105 -10.99 -17.13 27.43
C TYR A 105 -9.59 -17.65 27.01
N PHE A 106 -8.72 -17.97 27.98
CA PHE A 106 -7.36 -18.51 27.75
C PHE A 106 -7.23 -20.01 28.07
N LYS A 107 -8.32 -20.77 28.19
CA LYS A 107 -8.21 -22.24 28.11
C LYS A 107 -7.91 -22.64 26.67
N ARG A 108 -6.60 -22.70 26.36
CA ARG A 108 -6.05 -23.45 25.23
C ARG A 108 -6.60 -24.88 25.34
N LYS A 109 -7.30 -25.34 24.32
CA LYS A 109 -7.43 -26.76 24.02
C LYS A 109 -6.31 -27.11 23.04
#